data_AF-A0A7S0B6R7-F1
#
_entry.id   AF-A0A7S0B6R7-F1
#
_cell.length_a   1.000
_cell.length_b   1.000
_cell.length_c   1.000
_cell.angle_alpha   90.00
_cell.angle_beta   90.00
_cell.angle_gamma   90.00
#
_symmetry.space_group_name_H-M   'P 1'
#
loop_
_entity.id
_entity.type
_entity.pdbx_description
1 polymer ?
#
loop_
_entity_poly.entity_id
_entity_poly.type
_entity_poly.pdbx_seq_one_letter_code
_entity_poly.pdbx_strand_id
1 'polypeptide(L)'
;VMVLGTSLGSGGEEGDLLVSIPAAPCRGVVPAETVYGGTALYPEGREIRGLRVTDVDLSGGEARAVLQMQRFEATELAAGDLLEGRVLEVLGRGLLVDVGVQRAGKPFGGYCRWRELPGEPDSYEVGVRLPGLRVLEVDA
;
A
#
# COMPACT_ATOMS: atom_id res chain seq x y z
N VAL A 1 4.32 -5.40 -10.54
CA VAL A 1 5.26 -6.21 -9.71
C VAL A 1 4.43 -7.27 -9.00
N MET A 2 4.91 -8.50 -8.86
CA MET A 2 4.10 -9.60 -8.29
C MET A 2 4.66 -10.03 -6.93
N VAL A 3 3.79 -10.25 -5.94
CA VAL A 3 4.18 -10.74 -4.62
C VAL A 3 4.58 -12.20 -4.70
N LEU A 4 5.76 -12.50 -4.17
CA LEU A 4 6.28 -13.86 -4.01
C LEU A 4 6.04 -14.40 -2.59
N GLY A 5 5.81 -13.51 -1.61
CA GLY A 5 5.52 -13.86 -0.23
C GLY A 5 6.09 -12.82 0.74
N THR A 6 6.22 -13.22 2.00
CA THR A 6 6.89 -12.44 3.05
C THR A 6 8.23 -13.05 3.43
N SER A 7 9.23 -12.22 3.71
CA SER A 7 10.55 -12.63 4.19
C SER A 7 10.44 -13.31 5.56
N LEU A 8 11.06 -14.49 5.67
CA LEU A 8 11.22 -15.24 6.92
C LEU A 8 12.62 -15.05 7.54
N GLY A 9 13.34 -13.98 7.17
CA GLY A 9 14.64 -13.64 7.76
C GLY A 9 15.88 -14.13 6.99
N SER A 10 15.75 -14.64 5.76
CA SER A 10 16.90 -14.86 4.87
C SER A 10 16.95 -13.80 3.77
N GLY A 11 17.65 -12.71 4.07
CA GLY A 11 18.03 -11.65 3.12
C GLY A 11 17.21 -10.35 3.20
N GLY A 12 16.14 -10.28 3.98
CA GLY A 12 15.42 -9.05 4.33
C GLY A 12 15.02 -9.08 5.80
N GLU A 13 14.50 -7.98 6.34
CA GLU A 13 13.96 -8.00 7.69
C GLU A 13 12.73 -8.94 7.72
N GLU A 14 12.49 -9.55 8.88
CA GLU A 14 11.35 -10.44 9.06
C GLU A 14 10.05 -9.66 8.79
N GLY A 15 9.21 -10.18 7.90
CA GLY A 15 7.93 -9.56 7.55
C GLY A 15 7.95 -8.70 6.28
N ASP A 16 9.10 -8.41 5.66
CA ASP A 16 9.19 -7.69 4.39
C ASP A 16 8.44 -8.41 3.25
N LEU A 17 7.88 -7.66 2.29
CA LEU A 17 7.33 -8.29 1.08
C LEU A 17 8.45 -8.62 0.09
N LEU A 18 8.52 -9.88 -0.32
CA LEU A 18 9.35 -10.32 -1.43
C LEU A 18 8.54 -10.23 -2.72
N VAL A 19 9.12 -9.64 -3.75
CA VAL A 19 8.42 -9.43 -5.01
C VAL A 19 9.28 -9.75 -6.24
N SER A 20 8.61 -10.11 -7.32
CA SER A 20 9.17 -10.30 -8.66
C SER A 20 8.95 -9.03 -9.48
N ILE A 21 10.02 -8.54 -10.11
CA ILE A 21 10.01 -7.38 -11.00
C ILE A 21 10.10 -7.88 -12.44
N PRO A 22 9.02 -8.00 -13.22
CA PRO A 22 9.10 -8.64 -14.55
C PRO A 22 10.04 -7.96 -15.55
N ALA A 23 10.26 -6.65 -15.38
CA ALA A 23 11.11 -5.85 -16.25
C ALA A 23 12.62 -6.05 -16.02
N ALA A 24 13.03 -6.74 -14.94
CA ALA A 24 14.41 -7.03 -14.64
C ALA A 24 14.52 -8.42 -13.99
N PRO A 25 15.52 -9.25 -14.29
CA PRO A 25 15.65 -10.58 -13.70
C PRO A 25 16.14 -10.53 -12.24
N CYS A 26 15.59 -9.62 -11.43
CA CYS A 26 15.95 -9.40 -10.03
C CYS A 26 14.72 -9.53 -9.12
N ARG A 27 15.01 -9.80 -7.84
CA ARG A 27 14.01 -9.79 -6.77
C ARG A 27 13.96 -8.40 -6.14
N GLY A 28 12.77 -8.01 -5.74
CA GLY A 28 12.52 -6.80 -4.98
C GLY A 28 12.15 -7.11 -3.53
N VAL A 29 12.38 -6.13 -2.67
CA VAL A 29 11.88 -6.10 -1.29
C VAL A 29 11.05 -4.86 -1.12
N VAL A 30 9.88 -4.98 -0.52
CA VAL A 30 9.17 -3.83 0.04
C VAL A 30 9.28 -3.91 1.56
N PRO A 31 10.04 -3.01 2.21
CA PRO A 31 10.20 -3.03 3.65
C PRO A 31 8.84 -2.93 4.36
N ALA A 32 8.61 -3.77 5.36
CA ALA A 32 7.30 -3.93 6.00
C ALA A 32 6.75 -2.60 6.58
N GLU A 33 7.62 -1.76 7.13
CA GLU A 33 7.30 -0.45 7.70
C GLU A 33 6.78 0.56 6.65
N THR A 34 7.08 0.33 5.38
CA THR A 34 6.57 1.16 4.27
C THR A 34 5.20 0.68 3.77
N VAL A 35 4.73 -0.47 4.23
CA VAL A 35 3.44 -1.06 3.84
C VAL A 35 2.37 -0.68 4.86
N TYR A 36 1.48 0.24 4.49
CA TYR A 36 0.42 0.70 5.37
C TYR A 36 -0.65 -0.39 5.56
N GLY A 37 -1.02 -0.65 6.82
CA GLY A 37 -1.88 -1.78 7.19
C GLY A 37 -1.19 -3.15 7.18
N GLY A 38 0.12 -3.19 6.90
CA GLY A 38 0.94 -4.40 6.98
C GLY A 38 0.89 -5.31 5.75
N THR A 39 1.79 -6.29 5.75
CA THR A 39 2.08 -7.15 4.60
C THR A 39 1.01 -8.22 4.35
N ALA A 40 0.18 -8.54 5.36
CA ALA A 40 -0.96 -9.46 5.24
C ALA A 40 -1.99 -9.03 4.18
N LEU A 41 -2.05 -7.73 3.84
CA LEU A 41 -2.93 -7.20 2.78
C LEU A 41 -2.47 -7.56 1.36
N TYR A 42 -1.29 -8.17 1.23
CA TYR A 42 -0.60 -8.48 -0.01
C TYR A 42 -0.22 -9.97 -0.06
N PRO A 43 -1.20 -10.87 -0.27
CA PRO A 43 -0.92 -12.31 -0.39
C PRO A 43 -0.06 -12.63 -1.62
N GLU A 44 0.56 -13.80 -1.61
CA GLU A 44 1.34 -14.34 -2.73
C GLU A 44 0.52 -14.36 -4.04
N GLY A 45 1.20 -14.12 -5.16
CA GLY A 45 0.60 -14.03 -6.49
C GLY A 45 -0.11 -12.70 -6.76
N ARG A 46 -0.27 -11.83 -5.75
CA ARG A 46 -0.93 -10.53 -5.94
C ARG A 46 -0.07 -9.56 -6.74
N GLU A 47 -0.70 -8.85 -7.65
CA GLU A 47 -0.07 -7.72 -8.32
C GLU A 47 -0.05 -6.48 -7.42
N ILE A 48 1.11 -5.85 -7.29
CA ILE A 48 1.32 -4.53 -6.70
C ILE A 48 1.74 -3.55 -7.80
N ARG A 49 1.11 -2.38 -7.80
CA ARG A 49 1.37 -1.26 -8.70
C ARG A 49 1.90 -0.07 -7.92
N GLY A 50 2.50 0.88 -8.64
CA GLY A 50 3.03 2.11 -8.04
C GLY A 50 4.22 1.86 -7.12
N LEU A 51 5.05 0.85 -7.39
CA LEU A 51 6.31 0.68 -6.66
C LEU A 51 7.41 1.48 -7.34
N ARG A 52 8.24 2.15 -6.53
CA ARG A 52 9.45 2.85 -6.94
C ARG A 52 10.66 2.13 -6.36
N VAL A 53 11.71 1.96 -7.17
CA VAL A 53 13.03 1.53 -6.67
C VAL A 53 13.67 2.69 -5.91
N THR A 54 14.00 2.48 -4.63
CA THR A 54 14.67 3.46 -3.79
C THR A 54 16.16 3.14 -3.63
N ASP A 55 16.51 1.87 -3.67
CA ASP A 55 17.90 1.41 -3.58
C ASP A 55 18.09 0.10 -4.36
N VAL A 56 19.34 -0.22 -4.69
CA VAL A 56 19.72 -1.49 -5.31
C VAL A 56 20.93 -2.04 -4.57
N ASP A 57 20.71 -3.15 -3.86
CA ASP A 57 21.78 -3.91 -3.23
C ASP A 57 22.36 -4.91 -4.23
N LEU A 58 23.68 -4.86 -4.42
CA LEU A 58 24.44 -5.76 -5.29
C LEU A 58 25.34 -6.71 -4.48
N SER A 59 25.21 -6.71 -3.15
CA SER A 59 25.96 -7.58 -2.27
C SER A 59 25.49 -9.03 -2.39
N GLY A 60 26.43 -9.98 -2.23
CA GLY A 60 26.09 -11.41 -2.23
C GLY A 60 25.93 -12.08 -3.60
N GLY A 61 26.25 -11.39 -4.71
CA GLY A 61 26.30 -11.98 -6.05
C GLY A 61 24.96 -12.01 -6.80
N GLU A 62 23.88 -11.50 -6.20
CA GLU A 62 22.59 -11.27 -6.84
C GLU A 62 22.16 -9.81 -6.67
N ALA A 63 21.55 -9.22 -7.68
CA ALA A 63 20.98 -7.89 -7.58
C ALA A 63 19.61 -7.93 -6.88
N ARG A 64 19.43 -7.09 -5.86
CA ARG A 64 18.21 -6.98 -5.07
C ARG A 64 17.76 -5.52 -5.03
N ALA A 65 16.55 -5.25 -5.51
CA ALA A 65 16.00 -3.90 -5.47
C ALA A 65 15.23 -3.68 -4.15
N VAL A 66 15.53 -2.58 -3.46
CA VAL A 66 14.65 -2.07 -2.40
C VAL A 66 13.59 -1.20 -3.05
N LEU A 67 12.34 -1.53 -2.78
CA LEU A 67 11.16 -0.93 -3.37
C LEU A 67 10.35 -0.24 -2.28
N GLN A 68 9.72 0.87 -2.64
CA GLN A 68 8.76 1.54 -1.79
C GLN A 68 7.47 1.77 -2.57
N MET A 69 6.33 1.69 -1.89
CA MET A 69 5.06 2.20 -2.41
C MET A 69 5.22 3.69 -2.71
N GLN A 70 5.08 4.07 -3.97
CA GLN A 70 4.99 5.47 -4.36
C GLN A 70 3.72 6.04 -3.73
N ARG A 71 3.93 7.04 -2.89
CA ARG A 71 2.86 7.79 -2.23
C ARG A 71 2.94 9.25 -2.61
N PHE A 72 1.78 9.89 -2.62
CA PHE A 72 1.65 11.34 -2.79
C PHE A 72 1.61 12.01 -1.41
N GLU A 73 2.22 13.17 -1.25
CA GLU A 73 2.01 13.97 -0.04
C GLU A 73 0.54 14.37 0.03
N ALA A 74 -0.05 14.31 1.22
CA ALA A 74 -1.46 14.64 1.42
C ALA A 74 -1.80 16.07 0.96
N THR A 75 -0.82 16.98 1.02
CA THR A 75 -0.94 18.37 0.53
C THR A 75 -1.08 18.48 -0.98
N GLU A 76 -0.80 17.41 -1.74
CA GLU A 76 -0.98 17.35 -3.19
C GLU A 76 -2.42 17.01 -3.58
N LEU A 77 -3.26 16.57 -2.64
CA LEU A 77 -4.67 16.27 -2.89
C LEU A 77 -5.53 17.53 -2.82
N ALA A 78 -6.55 17.56 -3.67
CA ALA A 78 -7.61 18.55 -3.64
C ALA A 78 -8.98 17.90 -3.47
N ALA A 79 -9.93 18.65 -2.89
CA ALA A 79 -11.32 18.23 -2.87
C ALA A 79 -11.82 18.01 -4.31
N GLY A 80 -12.43 16.85 -4.55
CA GLY A 80 -12.90 16.42 -5.86
C GLY A 80 -12.01 15.39 -6.55
N ASP A 81 -10.76 15.21 -6.10
CA ASP A 81 -9.86 14.19 -6.66
C ASP A 81 -10.44 12.80 -6.50
N LEU A 82 -10.20 11.96 -7.51
CA LEU A 82 -10.61 10.56 -7.52
C LEU A 82 -9.42 9.67 -7.25
N LEU A 83 -9.55 8.85 -6.23
CA LEU A 83 -8.54 7.92 -5.75
C LEU A 83 -9.08 6.49 -5.78
N GLU A 84 -8.16 5.55 -5.77
CA GLU A 84 -8.47 4.19 -5.39
C GLU A 84 -7.95 3.95 -3.98
N GLY A 85 -8.70 3.18 -3.21
CA GLY A 85 -8.33 2.87 -1.84
C GLY A 85 -8.36 1.38 -1.56
N ARG A 86 -7.77 1.01 -0.42
CA ARG A 86 -7.90 -0.32 0.16
C ARG A 86 -8.34 -0.23 1.61
N VAL A 87 -9.38 -0.98 1.97
CA VAL A 87 -9.83 -1.05 3.37
C VAL A 87 -8.72 -1.62 4.25
N LEU A 88 -8.35 -0.87 5.27
CA LEU A 88 -7.39 -1.28 6.30
C LEU A 88 -8.12 -1.77 7.54
N GLU A 89 -9.19 -1.07 7.90
CA GLU A 89 -9.96 -1.35 9.09
C GLU A 89 -11.41 -0.92 8.90
N VAL A 90 -12.32 -1.74 9.43
CA VAL A 90 -13.75 -1.45 9.52
C VAL A 90 -14.01 -0.92 10.93
N LEU A 91 -14.35 0.36 11.03
CA LEU A 91 -14.60 1.06 12.29
C LEU A 91 -16.11 1.23 12.48
N GLY A 92 -16.58 1.37 13.72
CA GLY A 92 -18.02 1.53 13.99
C GLY A 92 -18.67 2.74 13.29
N ARG A 93 -17.88 3.73 12.84
CA ARG A 93 -18.36 4.95 12.18
C ARG A 93 -17.91 5.11 10.72
N GLY A 94 -17.18 4.16 10.16
CA GLY A 94 -16.64 4.27 8.81
C GLY A 94 -15.54 3.26 8.49
N LEU A 95 -14.77 3.56 7.45
CA LEU A 95 -13.62 2.77 7.02
C LEU A 95 -12.35 3.59 7.13
N LEU A 96 -11.29 2.96 7.60
CA LEU A 96 -9.93 3.44 7.39
C LEU A 96 -9.39 2.82 6.10
N VAL A 97 -8.86 3.64 5.20
CA VAL A 97 -8.51 3.23 3.84
C VAL A 97 -7.12 3.71 3.46
N ASP A 98 -6.27 2.83 2.92
CA ASP A 98 -5.02 3.24 2.27
C ASP A 98 -5.34 3.77 0.89
N VAL A 99 -5.17 5.08 0.69
CA VAL A 99 -5.39 5.77 -0.59
C VAL A 99 -4.07 6.18 -1.26
N GLY A 100 -2.95 5.60 -0.82
CA GLY A 100 -1.64 5.85 -1.43
C GLY A 100 -1.07 7.23 -1.08
N VAL A 101 -1.40 7.79 0.08
CA VAL A 101 -0.87 9.08 0.55
C VAL A 101 0.08 8.94 1.72
N GLN A 102 0.91 9.96 1.89
CA GLN A 102 1.81 10.14 3.02
C GLN A 102 1.69 11.56 3.58
N ARG A 103 2.13 11.72 4.83
CA ARG A 103 2.29 13.02 5.48
C ARG A 103 3.65 13.03 6.16
N ALA A 104 4.51 13.98 5.77
CA ALA A 104 5.87 14.10 6.31
C ALA A 104 6.66 12.78 6.19
N GLY A 105 6.57 12.14 5.02
CA GLY A 105 7.25 10.87 4.72
C GLY A 105 6.70 9.63 5.42
N LYS A 106 5.59 9.74 6.17
CA LYS A 106 4.92 8.60 6.82
C LYS A 106 3.61 8.26 6.12
N PRO A 107 3.27 6.97 5.94
CA PRO A 107 1.99 6.58 5.38
C PRO A 107 0.81 7.19 6.14
N PHE A 108 -0.20 7.65 5.41
CA PHE A 108 -1.39 8.27 5.96
C PHE A 108 -2.65 7.70 5.30
N GLY A 109 -3.71 7.50 6.07
CA GLY A 109 -4.95 6.89 5.61
C GLY A 109 -6.03 7.92 5.30
N GLY A 110 -6.94 7.57 4.40
CA GLY A 110 -8.22 8.24 4.23
C GLY A 110 -9.27 7.64 5.17
N TYR A 111 -10.19 8.48 5.64
CA TYR A 111 -11.33 8.04 6.44
C TYR A 111 -12.63 8.24 5.65
N CYS A 112 -13.37 7.16 5.42
CA CYS A 112 -14.65 7.18 4.72
C CYS A 112 -15.80 7.00 5.71
N ARG A 113 -16.70 7.97 5.83
CA ARG A 113 -17.86 7.84 6.74
C ARG A 113 -18.93 6.96 6.11
N TRP A 114 -19.71 6.25 6.94
CA TRP A 114 -20.78 5.39 6.42
C TRP A 114 -21.78 6.09 5.52
N ARG A 115 -22.14 7.34 5.85
CA ARG A 115 -23.06 8.16 5.04
C ARG A 115 -22.54 8.51 3.64
N GLU A 116 -21.25 8.35 3.39
CA GLU A 116 -20.56 8.67 2.12
C GLU A 116 -20.25 7.40 1.31
N LEU A 117 -20.45 6.22 1.88
CA LEU A 117 -20.12 4.93 1.28
C LEU A 117 -21.36 4.27 0.67
N PRO A 118 -21.24 3.61 -0.49
CA PRO A 118 -22.33 2.84 -1.05
C PRO A 118 -22.52 1.51 -0.31
N GLY A 119 -23.68 1.28 0.30
CA GLY A 119 -23.99 0.00 0.95
C GLY A 119 -23.84 0.01 2.48
N GLU A 120 -24.00 -1.17 3.07
CA GLU A 120 -24.06 -1.35 4.52
C GLU A 120 -22.67 -1.67 5.11
N PRO A 121 -22.41 -1.36 6.40
CA PRO A 121 -21.12 -1.63 7.04
C PRO A 121 -20.61 -3.05 6.86
N ASP A 122 -21.51 -4.05 6.93
CA ASP A 122 -21.17 -5.47 6.85
C ASP A 122 -20.79 -5.94 5.44
N SER A 123 -20.93 -5.07 4.43
CA SER A 123 -20.52 -5.35 3.05
C SER A 123 -19.04 -5.07 2.77
N TYR A 124 -18.32 -4.53 3.76
CA TYR A 124 -16.92 -4.14 3.63
C TYR A 124 -16.00 -5.07 4.41
N GLU A 125 -14.93 -5.53 3.77
CA GLU A 125 -13.91 -6.38 4.39
C GLU A 125 -12.52 -5.76 4.27
N VAL A 126 -11.67 -6.05 5.26
CA VAL A 126 -10.26 -5.63 5.25
C VAL A 126 -9.55 -6.20 4.01
N GLY A 127 -8.77 -5.35 3.34
CA GLY A 127 -8.03 -5.69 2.13
C GLY A 127 -8.81 -5.54 0.82
N VAL A 128 -10.12 -5.27 0.88
CA VAL A 128 -10.94 -4.98 -0.31
C VAL A 128 -10.51 -3.67 -0.95
N ARG A 129 -10.49 -3.65 -2.29
CA ARG A 129 -10.21 -2.46 -3.09
C ARG A 129 -11.49 -1.66 -3.30
N LEU A 130 -11.43 -0.37 -3.05
CA LEU A 130 -12.50 0.59 -3.26
C LEU A 130 -12.12 1.49 -4.44
N PRO A 131 -12.72 1.31 -5.63
CA PRO A 131 -12.50 2.19 -6.75
C PRO A 131 -13.30 3.49 -6.60
N GLY A 132 -12.79 4.59 -7.16
CA GLY A 132 -13.56 5.83 -7.33
C GLY A 132 -13.88 6.58 -6.03
N LEU A 133 -13.02 6.48 -5.02
CA LEU A 133 -13.12 7.28 -3.80
C LEU A 133 -12.90 8.74 -4.14
N ARG A 134 -13.82 9.60 -3.75
CA ARG A 134 -13.70 11.05 -3.95
C ARG A 134 -13.17 11.71 -2.68
N VAL A 135 -12.13 12.53 -2.83
CA VAL A 135 -11.66 13.39 -1.74
C VAL A 135 -12.71 14.46 -1.48
N LEU A 136 -13.28 14.48 -0.28
CA LEU A 136 -14.23 15.53 0.14
C LEU A 136 -13.52 16.68 0.84
N GLU A 137 -12.52 16.34 1.64
CA GLU A 137 -11.77 17.26 2.48
C GLU A 137 -10.38 16.68 2.71
N VAL A 138 -9.39 17.57 2.83
CA VAL A 138 -8.02 17.23 3.23
C VAL A 138 -7.75 17.99 4.51
N ASP A 139 -7.62 17.27 5.62
CA ASP A 139 -7.29 17.87 6.92
C ASP A 139 -5.76 18.05 6.98
N ALA A 140 -5.31 19.26 6.62
CA ALA A 140 -3.91 19.64 6.50
C ALA A 140 -3.28 19.96 7.86
#